data_AF-A0A9C8WFS7-F1
#
_entry.id   AF-A0A9C8WFS7-F1
#
_cell.length_a   1.000
_cell.length_b   1.000
_cell.length_c   1.000
_cell.angle_alpha   90.00
_cell.angle_beta   90.00
_cell.angle_gamma   90.00
#
_symmetry.space_group_name_H-M   'P 1'
#
loop_
_entity.id
_entity.type
_entity.pdbx_description
1 polymer ?
#
loop_
_entity_poly.entity_id
_entity_poly.type
_entity_poly.pdbx_seq_one_letter_code
_entity_poly.pdbx_strand_id
1 'polypeptide(L)'
;MKSSNAPIPTDVSIITTYRCQMRCKMCDIWENPTNRKEEITAKDLEILPNFKFANITGGEPFVRNDLEDIIEVMSEKSQRVVISTSGWHVNKIHKLAERFPNIGIRVSIEGLSQKNDDLRGRDSSFDRGLKTLLGLQEMGVKDIGFGCTVSNKNSEDMLWLYRLSKSMGFEFATAAFHNSYYFHKDDNFIDNRDEVVNNFRKLIEKLMKENSPKSWFRAFFNLGLINYIKDGKRMLPCEAGSANFFIEPNGDVFPCNGLEEKYWKESMGNIHDCETFESLWNSKQANHVRDLVRTCPKNCWMVGTAAPVMKKYIKHPIKWVAKNKI
;
A
#
# COMPACT_ATOMS: atom_id res chain seq x y z
N MET A 1 26.83 -23.27 10.49
CA MET A 1 25.39 -22.99 10.72
C MET A 1 24.67 -23.18 9.39
N LYS A 2 23.70 -24.10 9.29
CA LYS A 2 22.92 -24.28 8.06
C LYS A 2 22.19 -22.97 7.76
N SER A 3 22.54 -22.27 6.70
CA SER A 3 21.72 -21.15 6.21
C SER A 3 20.40 -21.76 5.74
N SER A 4 19.38 -21.74 6.59
CA SER A 4 18.03 -22.01 6.12
C SER A 4 17.69 -20.89 5.13
N ASN A 5 17.52 -21.23 3.85
CA ASN A 5 17.09 -20.26 2.85
C ASN A 5 15.88 -19.48 3.39
N ALA A 6 15.87 -18.17 3.14
CA ALA A 6 14.74 -17.33 3.52
C ALA A 6 13.47 -17.84 2.81
N PRO A 7 12.28 -17.70 3.42
CA PRO A 7 11.05 -18.03 2.74
C PRO A 7 10.90 -17.20 1.45
N ILE A 8 10.28 -17.80 0.44
CA ILE A 8 9.96 -17.10 -0.81
C ILE A 8 8.94 -16.00 -0.49
N PRO A 9 9.19 -14.74 -0.89
CA PRO A 9 8.27 -13.65 -0.64
C PRO A 9 6.96 -13.87 -1.39
N THR A 10 5.82 -13.58 -0.76
CA THR A 10 4.50 -13.75 -1.37
C THR A 10 3.97 -12.49 -2.02
N ASP A 11 4.47 -11.32 -1.61
CA ASP A 11 3.96 -10.02 -2.00
C ASP A 11 5.13 -9.08 -2.35
N VAL A 12 4.96 -8.23 -3.36
CA VAL A 12 5.95 -7.20 -3.72
C VAL A 12 5.25 -5.86 -3.95
N SER A 13 5.93 -4.77 -3.60
CA SER A 13 5.54 -3.42 -4.01
C SER A 13 6.64 -2.79 -4.85
N ILE A 14 6.30 -2.33 -6.05
CA ILE A 14 7.25 -1.74 -6.99
C ILE A 14 6.96 -0.26 -7.06
N ILE A 15 7.88 0.54 -6.54
CA ILE A 15 7.85 1.99 -6.60
C ILE A 15 8.53 2.37 -7.91
N THR A 16 7.72 2.70 -8.91
CA THR A 16 8.19 2.90 -10.29
C THR A 16 8.88 4.24 -10.50
N THR A 17 8.57 5.25 -9.69
CA THR A 17 9.11 6.62 -9.80
C THR A 17 8.81 7.37 -8.51
N TYR A 18 9.46 8.50 -8.25
CA TYR A 18 9.03 9.48 -7.25
C TYR A 18 8.32 10.69 -7.88
N ARG A 19 8.31 10.79 -9.21
CA ARG A 19 7.64 11.88 -9.92
C ARG A 19 6.14 11.83 -9.67
N CYS A 20 5.57 12.92 -9.16
CA CYS A 20 4.14 13.01 -8.89
C CYS A 20 3.61 14.42 -9.19
N GLN A 21 2.44 14.46 -9.80
CA GLN A 21 1.72 15.68 -10.14
C GLN A 21 0.82 16.18 -9.00
N MET A 22 0.66 15.41 -7.93
CA MET A 22 -0.10 15.81 -6.74
C MET A 22 0.80 16.59 -5.78
N ARG A 23 0.20 17.31 -4.83
CA ARG A 23 0.90 18.12 -3.80
C ARG A 23 0.33 17.80 -2.42
N CYS A 24 0.27 16.50 -2.13
CA CYS A 24 -0.42 15.97 -0.97
C CYS A 24 0.13 16.52 0.35
N LYS A 25 -0.74 16.81 1.32
CA LYS A 25 -0.31 17.30 2.64
C LYS A 25 0.43 16.25 3.46
N MET A 26 0.14 14.97 3.23
CA MET A 26 0.73 13.84 3.96
C MET A 26 1.99 13.25 3.29
N CYS A 27 2.46 13.82 2.18
CA CYS A 27 3.53 13.24 1.36
C CYS A 27 4.25 14.30 0.52
N ASP A 28 5.56 14.44 0.71
CA ASP A 28 6.44 15.38 0.00
C ASP A 28 7.31 14.67 -1.07
N ILE A 29 6.94 13.45 -1.47
CA ILE A 29 7.66 12.69 -2.52
C ILE A 29 7.80 13.48 -3.83
N TRP A 30 6.85 14.37 -4.12
CA TRP A 30 6.83 15.20 -5.32
C TRP A 30 7.94 16.27 -5.34
N GLU A 31 8.47 16.63 -4.16
CA GLU A 31 9.63 17.52 -4.02
C GLU A 31 10.96 16.80 -4.27
N ASN A 32 10.93 15.46 -4.33
CA ASN A 32 12.08 14.59 -4.49
C ASN A 32 11.95 13.72 -5.77
N PRO A 33 11.71 14.31 -6.95
CA PRO A 33 11.48 13.53 -8.16
C PRO A 33 12.74 12.76 -8.59
N THR A 34 12.54 11.50 -8.98
CA THR A 34 13.59 10.65 -9.57
C THR A 34 14.03 11.15 -10.93
N ASN A 35 15.30 10.86 -11.27
CA ASN A 35 15.80 10.98 -12.63
C ASN A 35 15.24 9.83 -13.48
N ARG A 36 14.54 10.15 -14.58
CA ARG A 36 13.92 9.15 -15.48
C ARG A 36 14.89 8.09 -16.00
N LYS A 37 16.17 8.45 -16.16
CA LYS A 37 17.20 7.54 -16.69
C LYS A 37 17.68 6.50 -15.68
N GLU A 38 17.40 6.72 -14.40
CA GLU A 38 17.79 5.85 -13.29
C GLU A 38 16.60 5.02 -12.78
N GLU A 39 15.40 5.24 -13.35
CA GLU A 39 14.21 4.47 -12.99
C GLU A 39 14.29 3.04 -13.55
N ILE A 40 13.97 2.05 -12.73
CA ILE A 40 13.84 0.64 -13.09
C ILE A 40 13.00 0.47 -14.35
N THR A 41 13.40 -0.45 -15.22
CA THR A 41 12.71 -0.82 -16.45
C THR A 41 11.94 -2.13 -16.27
N ALA A 42 11.07 -2.46 -17.24
CA ALA A 42 10.40 -3.77 -17.25
C ALA A 42 11.40 -4.94 -17.24
N LYS A 43 12.52 -4.79 -17.96
CA LYS A 43 13.59 -5.80 -18.04
C LYS A 43 14.23 -6.08 -16.68
N ASP A 44 14.45 -5.05 -15.87
CA ASP A 44 15.05 -5.22 -14.53
C ASP A 44 14.18 -6.09 -13.61
N LEU A 45 12.86 -6.14 -13.87
CA LEU A 45 11.90 -6.90 -13.09
C LEU A 45 11.79 -8.36 -13.53
N GLU A 46 12.39 -8.74 -14.67
CA GLU A 46 12.37 -10.12 -15.18
C GLU A 46 13.05 -11.12 -14.24
N ILE A 47 14.00 -10.66 -13.42
CA ILE A 47 14.71 -11.52 -12.45
C ILE A 47 13.84 -11.91 -11.26
N LEU A 48 12.70 -11.24 -11.05
CA LEU A 48 11.85 -11.44 -9.88
C LEU A 48 11.14 -12.80 -9.92
N PRO A 49 10.90 -13.42 -8.74
CA PRO A 49 10.15 -14.66 -8.63
C PRO A 49 8.64 -14.43 -8.85
N ASN A 50 7.86 -15.50 -8.73
CA ASN A 50 6.40 -15.41 -8.78
C ASN A 50 5.80 -14.98 -7.43
N PHE A 51 4.75 -14.18 -7.48
CA PHE A 51 4.06 -13.58 -6.34
C PHE A 51 2.57 -13.94 -6.30
N LYS A 52 1.99 -13.88 -5.11
CA LYS A 52 0.53 -13.88 -4.93
C LYS A 52 -0.06 -12.50 -5.17
N PHE A 53 0.72 -11.45 -4.95
CA PHE A 53 0.27 -10.06 -5.05
C PHE A 53 1.43 -9.13 -5.41
N ALA A 54 1.19 -8.25 -6.39
CA ALA A 54 2.08 -7.15 -6.72
C ALA A 54 1.31 -5.83 -6.64
N ASN A 55 1.89 -4.85 -5.96
CA ASN A 55 1.39 -3.48 -5.96
C ASN A 55 2.34 -2.59 -6.79
N ILE A 56 1.83 -1.96 -7.83
CA ILE A 56 2.56 -0.99 -8.64
C ILE A 56 2.20 0.40 -8.15
N THR A 57 3.21 1.16 -7.74
CA THR A 57 3.04 2.44 -7.04
C THR A 57 4.21 3.38 -7.38
N GLY A 58 4.37 4.45 -6.61
CA GLY A 58 5.50 5.37 -6.65
C GLY A 58 5.16 6.65 -7.37
N GLY A 59 5.45 7.79 -6.70
CA GLY A 59 4.98 9.10 -7.08
C GLY A 59 3.56 8.99 -7.63
N GLU A 60 3.44 9.12 -8.94
CA GLU A 60 2.31 8.60 -9.70
C GLU A 60 2.78 7.65 -10.83
N PRO A 61 2.40 6.36 -10.86
CA PRO A 61 2.81 5.44 -11.93
C PRO A 61 2.44 5.94 -13.33
N PHE A 62 1.27 6.58 -13.49
CA PHE A 62 0.76 7.03 -14.80
C PHE A 62 1.51 8.23 -15.41
N VAL A 63 2.54 8.76 -14.75
CA VAL A 63 3.50 9.71 -15.35
C VAL A 63 4.59 9.02 -16.17
N ARG A 64 4.73 7.69 -16.05
CA ARG A 64 5.62 6.88 -16.88
C ARG A 64 4.99 6.57 -18.23
N ASN A 65 5.82 6.49 -19.25
CA ASN A 65 5.38 6.16 -20.61
C ASN A 65 5.47 4.66 -20.89
N ASP A 66 6.34 3.96 -20.16
CA ASP A 66 6.62 2.53 -20.24
C ASP A 66 5.90 1.72 -19.13
N LEU A 67 4.86 2.30 -18.51
CA LEU A 67 4.11 1.64 -17.44
C LEU A 67 3.47 0.34 -17.93
N GLU A 68 2.94 0.30 -19.15
CA GLU A 68 2.30 -0.91 -19.68
C GLU A 68 3.28 -2.09 -19.79
N ASP A 69 4.56 -1.83 -20.14
CA ASP A 69 5.60 -2.86 -20.23
C ASP A 69 5.92 -3.44 -18.85
N ILE A 70 5.93 -2.59 -17.80
CA ILE A 70 6.06 -3.04 -16.41
C ILE A 70 4.88 -3.91 -16.00
N ILE A 71 3.65 -3.50 -16.35
CA ILE A 71 2.45 -4.28 -16.04
C ILE A 71 2.47 -5.62 -16.76
N GLU A 72 2.96 -5.69 -17.99
CA GLU A 72 3.10 -6.93 -18.76
C GLU A 72 3.99 -7.94 -18.02
N VAL A 73 5.22 -7.56 -17.68
CA VAL A 73 6.15 -8.43 -16.90
C VAL A 73 5.54 -8.84 -15.56
N MET A 74 4.90 -7.91 -14.85
CA MET A 74 4.36 -8.20 -13.52
C MET A 74 3.07 -9.02 -13.55
N SER A 75 2.31 -8.99 -14.64
CA SER A 75 1.12 -9.82 -14.83
C SER A 75 1.46 -11.29 -15.07
N GLU A 76 2.63 -11.58 -15.64
CA GLU A 76 3.14 -12.95 -15.77
C GLU A 76 3.66 -13.49 -14.43
N LYS A 77 4.20 -12.60 -13.59
CA LYS A 77 4.83 -12.97 -12.31
C LYS A 77 3.89 -12.93 -11.13
N SER A 78 2.69 -12.36 -11.23
CA SER A 78 1.81 -12.17 -10.07
C SER A 78 0.38 -12.58 -10.35
N GLN A 79 -0.20 -13.36 -9.42
CA GLN A 79 -1.61 -13.75 -9.50
C GLN A 79 -2.57 -12.55 -9.44
N ARG A 80 -2.13 -11.44 -8.86
CA ARG A 80 -2.93 -10.23 -8.71
C ARG A 80 -2.03 -9.00 -8.72
N VAL A 81 -2.19 -8.17 -9.74
CA VAL A 81 -1.53 -6.87 -9.84
C VAL A 81 -2.54 -5.78 -9.49
N VAL A 82 -2.18 -4.87 -8.58
CA VAL A 82 -2.96 -3.68 -8.26
C VAL A 82 -2.09 -2.45 -8.49
N ILE A 83 -2.64 -1.43 -9.15
CA ILE A 83 -1.99 -0.12 -9.28
C ILE A 83 -2.60 0.85 -8.26
N SER A 84 -1.74 1.44 -7.44
CA SER A 84 -2.08 2.57 -6.58
C SER A 84 -1.86 3.87 -7.35
N THR A 85 -2.92 4.67 -7.52
CA THR A 85 -2.89 5.90 -8.34
C THR A 85 -3.68 7.03 -7.68
N SER A 86 -3.36 8.28 -8.01
CA SER A 86 -4.19 9.44 -7.67
C SER A 86 -5.53 9.49 -8.42
N GLY A 87 -5.68 8.73 -9.52
CA GLY A 87 -6.84 8.85 -10.40
C GLY A 87 -6.82 10.11 -11.29
N TRP A 88 -5.71 10.86 -11.31
CA TRP A 88 -5.62 12.10 -12.07
C TRP A 88 -5.64 11.89 -13.59
N HIS A 89 -4.96 10.83 -14.05
CA HIS A 89 -4.74 10.51 -15.46
C HIS A 89 -5.83 9.61 -16.05
N VAL A 90 -7.10 10.00 -15.88
CA VAL A 90 -8.31 9.25 -16.26
C VAL A 90 -8.14 8.44 -17.57
N ASN A 91 -7.83 9.11 -18.69
CA ASN A 91 -7.71 8.47 -20.00
C ASN A 91 -6.60 7.42 -20.07
N LYS A 92 -5.44 7.66 -19.43
CA LYS A 92 -4.35 6.67 -19.40
C LYS A 92 -4.72 5.45 -18.56
N ILE A 93 -5.44 5.68 -17.45
CA ILE A 93 -5.90 4.60 -16.57
C ILE A 93 -6.91 3.72 -17.30
N HIS A 94 -7.88 4.33 -17.99
CA HIS A 94 -8.85 3.59 -18.80
C HIS A 94 -8.17 2.82 -19.93
N LYS A 95 -7.30 3.46 -20.71
CA LYS A 95 -6.53 2.79 -21.77
C LYS A 95 -5.74 1.58 -21.25
N LEU A 96 -5.08 1.70 -20.10
CA LEU A 96 -4.35 0.59 -19.49
C LEU A 96 -5.30 -0.56 -19.12
N ALA A 97 -6.47 -0.26 -18.58
CA ALA A 97 -7.46 -1.27 -18.21
C ALA A 97 -8.10 -1.98 -19.42
N GLU A 98 -8.16 -1.33 -20.61
CA GLU A 98 -8.56 -2.01 -21.86
C GLU A 98 -7.59 -3.14 -22.22
N ARG A 99 -6.27 -2.89 -22.06
CA ARG A 99 -5.22 -3.88 -22.33
C ARG A 99 -5.13 -4.94 -21.22
N PHE A 100 -5.38 -4.54 -19.97
CA PHE A 100 -5.26 -5.41 -18.79
C PHE A 100 -6.57 -5.46 -17.99
N PRO A 101 -7.63 -6.15 -18.45
CA PRO A 101 -8.96 -6.10 -17.84
C PRO A 101 -9.04 -6.70 -16.42
N ASN A 102 -8.05 -7.51 -16.04
CA ASN A 102 -7.94 -8.10 -14.70
C ASN A 102 -7.11 -7.24 -13.73
N ILE A 103 -6.64 -6.06 -14.15
CA ILE A 103 -5.87 -5.17 -13.29
C ILE A 103 -6.74 -4.66 -12.14
N GLY A 104 -6.19 -4.63 -10.94
CA GLY A 104 -6.82 -3.92 -9.84
C GLY A 104 -6.40 -2.45 -9.81
N ILE A 105 -7.33 -1.54 -9.53
CA ILE A 105 -7.04 -0.10 -9.40
C ILE A 105 -7.49 0.37 -8.03
N ARG A 106 -6.59 1.06 -7.32
CA ARG A 106 -6.92 1.77 -6.08
C ARG A 106 -6.62 3.24 -6.26
N VAL A 107 -7.70 4.03 -6.29
CA VAL A 107 -7.63 5.48 -6.41
C VAL A 107 -7.56 6.10 -5.01
N SER A 108 -6.52 6.87 -4.75
CA SER A 108 -6.36 7.58 -3.48
C SER A 108 -7.39 8.70 -3.34
N ILE A 109 -8.33 8.53 -2.41
CA ILE A 109 -9.37 9.51 -2.06
C ILE A 109 -9.40 9.65 -0.53
N GLU A 110 -9.07 10.84 -0.04
CA GLU A 110 -8.83 11.11 1.37
C GLU A 110 -10.06 11.72 2.06
N GLY A 111 -10.98 12.32 1.31
CA GLY A 111 -12.24 12.83 1.84
C GLY A 111 -13.29 13.05 0.76
N LEU A 112 -14.41 13.69 1.10
CA LEU A 112 -15.39 14.09 0.10
C LEU A 112 -14.99 15.41 -0.56
N SER A 113 -15.09 15.48 -1.89
CA SER A 113 -14.98 16.71 -2.70
C SER A 113 -13.84 17.63 -2.24
N GLN A 114 -14.16 18.82 -1.69
CA GLN A 114 -13.17 19.82 -1.29
C GLN A 114 -12.17 19.31 -0.25
N LYS A 115 -12.58 18.42 0.66
CA LYS A 115 -11.67 17.85 1.67
C LYS A 115 -10.57 17.03 1.01
N ASN A 116 -10.92 16.26 -0.02
CA ASN A 116 -9.95 15.48 -0.77
C ASN A 116 -9.01 16.39 -1.55
N ASP A 117 -9.54 17.37 -2.27
CA ASP A 117 -8.74 18.29 -3.08
C ASP A 117 -7.72 19.06 -2.23
N ASP A 118 -8.15 19.51 -1.04
CA ASP A 118 -7.28 20.15 -0.05
C ASP A 118 -6.16 19.20 0.43
N LEU A 119 -6.50 17.98 0.82
CA LEU A 119 -5.52 17.02 1.35
C LEU A 119 -4.58 16.47 0.27
N ARG A 120 -5.05 16.34 -0.97
CA ARG A 120 -4.28 15.88 -2.14
C ARG A 120 -3.52 17.04 -2.82
N GLY A 121 -3.80 18.28 -2.42
CA GLY A 121 -3.16 19.50 -2.93
C GLY A 121 -3.43 19.76 -4.41
N ARG A 122 -4.62 19.40 -4.90
CA ARG A 122 -4.99 19.63 -6.29
C ARG A 122 -6.51 19.64 -6.49
N ASP A 123 -6.99 20.73 -7.08
CA ASP A 123 -8.41 20.92 -7.39
C ASP A 123 -8.95 19.85 -8.35
N SER A 124 -10.22 19.48 -8.13
CA SER A 124 -10.96 18.46 -8.89
C SER A 124 -10.34 17.06 -8.83
N SER A 125 -9.45 16.79 -7.87
CA SER A 125 -8.87 15.46 -7.69
C SER A 125 -9.90 14.42 -7.24
N PHE A 126 -10.90 14.83 -6.44
CA PHE A 126 -12.02 13.97 -6.07
C PHE A 126 -12.82 13.56 -7.30
N ASP A 127 -13.25 14.54 -8.09
CA ASP A 127 -14.09 14.31 -9.27
C ASP A 127 -13.37 13.47 -10.32
N ARG A 128 -12.08 13.72 -10.56
CA ARG A 128 -11.26 12.92 -11.47
C ARG A 128 -11.08 11.49 -10.97
N GLY A 129 -10.85 11.31 -9.67
CA GLY A 129 -10.73 9.99 -9.08
C GLY A 129 -12.04 9.19 -9.16
N LEU A 130 -13.18 9.83 -8.89
CA LEU A 130 -14.49 9.22 -9.04
C LEU A 130 -14.81 8.89 -10.51
N LYS A 131 -14.55 9.83 -11.44
CA LYS A 131 -14.69 9.61 -12.89
C LYS A 131 -13.84 8.43 -13.37
N THR A 132 -12.63 8.29 -12.84
CA THR A 132 -11.76 7.14 -13.13
C THR A 132 -12.46 5.84 -12.74
N LEU A 133 -12.93 5.74 -11.50
CA LEU A 133 -13.56 4.50 -11.00
C LEU A 133 -14.88 4.19 -11.72
N LEU A 134 -15.71 5.19 -12.01
CA LEU A 134 -16.94 5.02 -12.76
C LEU A 134 -16.68 4.48 -14.17
N GLY A 135 -15.73 5.07 -14.90
CA GLY A 135 -15.38 4.57 -16.23
C GLY A 135 -14.82 3.14 -16.19
N LEU A 136 -13.99 2.81 -15.19
CA LEU A 136 -13.50 1.43 -15.00
C LEU A 136 -14.64 0.45 -14.68
N GLN A 137 -15.64 0.88 -13.92
CA GLN A 137 -16.83 0.08 -13.63
C GLN A 137 -17.65 -0.18 -14.90
N GLU A 138 -17.85 0.84 -15.74
CA GLU A 138 -18.54 0.72 -17.03
C GLU A 138 -17.82 -0.24 -17.98
N MET A 139 -16.48 -0.27 -17.93
CA MET A 139 -15.65 -1.23 -18.68
C MET A 139 -15.69 -2.66 -18.10
N GLY A 140 -16.33 -2.88 -16.95
CA GLY A 140 -16.45 -4.18 -16.31
C GLY A 140 -15.25 -4.59 -15.44
N VAL A 141 -14.34 -3.66 -15.12
CA VAL A 141 -13.18 -3.94 -14.25
C VAL A 141 -13.66 -4.15 -12.81
N LYS A 142 -13.39 -5.32 -12.25
CA LYS A 142 -13.98 -5.75 -10.97
C LYS A 142 -13.19 -5.29 -9.74
N ASP A 143 -11.87 -5.27 -9.81
CA ASP A 143 -11.02 -5.00 -8.65
C ASP A 143 -10.68 -3.50 -8.51
N ILE A 144 -11.71 -2.66 -8.38
CA ILE A 144 -11.56 -1.20 -8.28
C ILE A 144 -12.04 -0.66 -6.94
N GLY A 145 -11.47 0.47 -6.50
CA GLY A 145 -11.99 1.17 -5.34
C GLY A 145 -11.09 2.25 -4.74
N PHE A 146 -11.45 2.71 -3.55
CA PHE A 146 -10.75 3.80 -2.87
C PHE A 146 -9.62 3.29 -1.98
N GLY A 147 -8.53 4.05 -1.95
CA GLY A 147 -7.56 4.04 -0.85
C GLY A 147 -7.69 5.33 -0.05
N CYS A 148 -7.87 5.22 1.26
CA CYS A 148 -8.01 6.37 2.16
C CYS A 148 -6.92 6.31 3.25
N THR A 149 -6.11 7.35 3.30
CA THR A 149 -5.10 7.58 4.33
C THR A 149 -5.70 8.49 5.40
N VAL A 150 -6.01 7.91 6.55
CA VAL A 150 -6.67 8.59 7.66
C VAL A 150 -5.66 9.40 8.46
N SER A 151 -6.06 10.61 8.79
CA SER A 151 -5.32 11.65 9.52
C SER A 151 -6.22 12.27 10.59
N ASN A 152 -5.69 13.25 11.31
CA ASN A 152 -6.48 14.12 12.18
C ASN A 152 -7.54 14.96 11.44
N LYS A 153 -7.45 15.08 10.10
CA LYS A 153 -8.28 16.02 9.30
C LYS A 153 -9.45 15.39 8.53
N ASN A 154 -9.52 14.06 8.44
CA ASN A 154 -10.46 13.33 7.57
C ASN A 154 -11.06 12.05 8.14
N SER A 155 -10.93 11.79 9.45
CA SER A 155 -11.42 10.54 10.03
C SER A 155 -12.94 10.39 9.96
N GLU A 156 -13.69 11.49 9.96
CA GLU A 156 -15.13 11.47 9.71
C GLU A 156 -15.44 11.20 8.23
N ASP A 157 -14.76 11.88 7.30
CA ASP A 157 -14.87 11.64 5.86
C ASP A 157 -14.59 10.18 5.48
N MET A 158 -13.67 9.50 6.15
CA MET A 158 -13.46 8.05 5.97
C MET A 158 -14.76 7.25 6.10
N LEU A 159 -15.64 7.60 7.06
CA LEU A 159 -16.92 6.91 7.23
C LEU A 159 -17.88 7.19 6.07
N TRP A 160 -17.82 8.38 5.49
CA TRP A 160 -18.61 8.75 4.32
C TRP A 160 -18.09 8.06 3.06
N LEU A 161 -16.78 8.02 2.85
CA LEU A 161 -16.14 7.30 1.74
C LEU A 161 -16.38 5.79 1.80
N TYR A 162 -16.41 5.22 3.01
CA TYR A 162 -16.80 3.82 3.18
C TYR A 162 -18.26 3.56 2.75
N ARG A 163 -19.20 4.47 3.10
CA ARG A 163 -20.59 4.34 2.65
C ARG A 163 -20.70 4.46 1.13
N LEU A 164 -19.99 5.44 0.55
CA LEU A 164 -19.96 5.65 -0.89
C LEU A 164 -19.39 4.42 -1.61
N SER A 165 -18.21 3.93 -1.23
CA SER A 165 -17.63 2.72 -1.84
C SER A 165 -18.57 1.54 -1.76
N LYS A 166 -19.18 1.30 -0.59
CA LYS A 166 -20.15 0.23 -0.43
C LYS A 166 -21.35 0.38 -1.36
N SER A 167 -21.91 1.58 -1.51
CA SER A 167 -23.05 1.83 -2.40
C SER A 167 -22.72 1.58 -3.88
N MET A 168 -21.45 1.78 -4.25
CA MET A 168 -20.96 1.59 -5.62
C MET A 168 -20.44 0.16 -5.88
N GLY A 169 -20.37 -0.69 -4.85
CA GLY A 169 -19.75 -2.01 -4.95
C GLY A 169 -18.22 -1.95 -5.05
N PHE A 170 -17.61 -0.84 -4.66
CA PHE A 170 -16.16 -0.63 -4.71
C PHE A 170 -15.45 -1.15 -3.48
N GLU A 171 -14.18 -1.45 -3.68
CA GLU A 171 -13.27 -1.80 -2.62
C GLU A 171 -12.90 -0.58 -1.77
N PHE A 172 -12.66 -0.80 -0.48
CA PHE A 172 -12.27 0.25 0.45
C PHE A 172 -11.05 -0.19 1.25
N ALA A 173 -9.92 0.48 1.00
CA ALA A 173 -8.67 0.27 1.71
C ALA A 173 -8.41 1.46 2.65
N THR A 174 -8.06 1.16 3.90
CA THR A 174 -7.72 2.16 4.90
C THR A 174 -6.25 2.07 5.29
N ALA A 175 -5.67 3.22 5.61
CA ALA A 175 -4.38 3.35 6.27
C ALA A 175 -4.47 4.49 7.30
N ALA A 176 -3.52 4.57 8.22
CA ALA A 176 -3.22 5.81 8.93
C ALA A 176 -2.04 6.47 8.21
N PHE A 177 -2.00 7.80 8.15
CA PHE A 177 -0.79 8.47 7.65
C PHE A 177 0.41 8.15 8.53
N HIS A 178 1.60 8.25 7.97
CA HIS A 178 2.81 7.90 8.69
C HIS A 178 4.00 8.64 8.10
N ASN A 179 5.03 8.77 8.93
CA ASN A 179 6.32 9.30 8.54
C ASN A 179 7.18 8.16 8.00
N SER A 180 7.93 8.43 6.92
CA SER A 180 8.95 7.51 6.41
C SER A 180 9.83 8.20 5.38
N TYR A 181 10.96 7.56 5.07
CA TYR A 181 11.82 7.98 3.96
C TYR A 181 11.04 8.07 2.64
N TYR A 182 10.09 7.17 2.42
CA TYR A 182 9.34 7.06 1.16
C TYR A 182 8.38 8.24 0.95
N PHE A 183 7.74 8.72 2.02
CA PHE A 183 6.84 9.90 1.92
C PHE A 183 7.59 11.22 2.05
N HIS A 184 8.90 11.20 2.37
CA HIS A 184 9.68 12.39 2.70
C HIS A 184 9.01 13.24 3.79
N LYS A 185 8.44 12.58 4.81
CA LYS A 185 7.69 13.20 5.89
C LYS A 185 8.16 12.73 7.25
N ASP A 186 8.22 13.67 8.20
CA ASP A 186 8.52 13.46 9.62
C ASP A 186 7.54 14.14 10.58
N ASP A 187 6.57 14.90 10.06
CA ASP A 187 5.62 15.74 10.81
C ASP A 187 4.16 15.24 10.76
N ASN A 188 3.87 14.08 10.16
CA ASN A 188 2.52 13.50 10.20
C ASN A 188 2.20 13.02 11.63
N PHE A 189 1.30 13.71 12.32
CA PHE A 189 0.86 13.37 13.68
C PHE A 189 -0.65 13.50 13.87
N ILE A 190 -1.28 12.51 14.52
CA ILE A 190 -2.69 12.57 14.92
C ILE A 190 -2.79 13.15 16.33
N ASP A 191 -3.21 14.41 16.41
CA ASP A 191 -3.41 15.14 17.67
C ASP A 191 -4.80 14.90 18.28
N ASN A 192 -5.86 14.79 17.47
CA ASN A 192 -7.22 14.45 17.91
C ASN A 192 -7.46 12.92 18.01
N ARG A 193 -6.56 12.20 18.70
CA ARG A 193 -6.55 10.73 18.75
C ARG A 193 -7.88 10.10 19.11
N ASP A 194 -8.60 10.65 20.09
CA ASP A 194 -9.87 10.08 20.56
C ASP A 194 -10.96 10.13 19.48
N GLU A 195 -11.03 11.22 18.72
CA GLU A 195 -11.97 11.38 17.62
C GLU A 195 -11.68 10.36 16.51
N VAL A 196 -10.41 10.30 16.08
CA VAL A 196 -9.98 9.38 15.02
C VAL A 196 -10.22 7.92 15.42
N VAL A 197 -9.85 7.55 16.64
CA VAL A 197 -10.09 6.21 17.18
C VAL A 197 -11.59 5.91 17.23
N ASN A 198 -12.42 6.86 17.66
CA ASN A 198 -13.88 6.69 17.70
C ASN A 198 -14.45 6.47 16.29
N ASN A 199 -13.97 7.20 15.29
CA ASN A 199 -14.40 7.01 13.91
C ASN A 199 -13.93 5.66 13.33
N PHE A 200 -12.72 5.18 13.65
CA PHE A 200 -12.33 3.81 13.32
C PHE A 200 -13.21 2.76 14.02
N ARG A 201 -13.62 2.97 15.28
CA ARG A 201 -14.56 2.06 15.96
C ARG A 201 -15.90 1.99 15.24
N LYS A 202 -16.46 3.13 14.83
CA LYS A 202 -17.69 3.18 14.02
C LYS A 202 -17.52 2.42 12.68
N LEU A 203 -16.35 2.50 12.04
CA LEU A 203 -16.07 1.73 10.82
C LEU A 203 -16.03 0.22 11.11
N ILE A 204 -15.33 -0.19 12.16
CA ILE A 204 -15.24 -1.59 12.62
C ILE A 204 -16.64 -2.14 12.89
N GLU A 205 -17.48 -1.42 13.62
CA GLU A 205 -18.88 -1.82 13.88
C GLU A 205 -19.68 -2.02 12.60
N LYS A 206 -19.55 -1.12 11.63
CA LYS A 206 -20.24 -1.25 10.33
C LYS A 206 -19.75 -2.48 9.56
N LEU A 207 -18.44 -2.71 9.51
CA LEU A 207 -17.84 -3.88 8.87
C LEU A 207 -18.27 -5.18 9.53
N MET A 208 -18.35 -5.21 10.86
CA MET A 208 -18.79 -6.38 11.63
C MET A 208 -20.28 -6.68 11.43
N LYS A 209 -21.12 -5.69 11.13
CA LYS A 209 -22.54 -5.90 10.79
C LYS A 209 -22.77 -6.51 9.40
N GLU A 210 -21.77 -6.52 8.52
CA GLU A 210 -21.91 -7.13 7.20
C GLU A 210 -21.95 -8.65 7.24
N ASN A 211 -22.50 -9.27 6.20
CA ASN A 211 -22.49 -10.72 5.99
C ASN A 211 -21.38 -11.11 5.00
N SER A 212 -20.15 -10.70 5.32
CA SER A 212 -18.97 -10.90 4.47
C SER A 212 -17.75 -11.21 5.34
N PRO A 213 -17.16 -12.42 5.24
CA PRO A 213 -15.91 -12.74 5.94
C PRO A 213 -14.81 -11.72 5.67
N LYS A 214 -14.68 -11.27 4.42
CA LYS A 214 -13.72 -10.23 4.01
C LYS A 214 -13.88 -8.96 4.84
N SER A 215 -15.10 -8.52 5.11
CA SER A 215 -15.39 -7.33 5.91
C SER A 215 -15.02 -7.53 7.39
N TRP A 216 -15.22 -8.73 7.94
CA TRP A 216 -14.82 -9.03 9.33
C TRP A 216 -13.30 -9.02 9.51
N PHE A 217 -12.55 -9.57 8.55
CA PHE A 217 -11.08 -9.48 8.59
C PHE A 217 -10.59 -8.03 8.36
N ARG A 218 -11.29 -7.23 7.56
CA ARG A 218 -11.03 -5.78 7.47
C ARG A 218 -11.29 -5.07 8.80
N ALA A 219 -12.29 -5.49 9.57
CA ALA A 219 -12.56 -4.94 10.89
C ALA A 219 -11.38 -5.22 11.85
N PHE A 220 -10.83 -6.45 11.84
CA PHE A 220 -9.61 -6.78 12.59
C PHE A 220 -8.41 -5.93 12.14
N PHE A 221 -8.24 -5.73 10.83
CA PHE A 221 -7.16 -4.88 10.32
C PHE A 221 -7.28 -3.43 10.84
N ASN A 222 -8.49 -2.86 10.82
CA ASN A 222 -8.74 -1.51 11.34
C ASN A 222 -8.59 -1.42 12.88
N LEU A 223 -8.80 -2.51 13.62
CA LEU A 223 -8.46 -2.57 15.04
C LEU A 223 -6.93 -2.41 15.25
N GLY A 224 -6.12 -2.98 14.37
CA GLY A 224 -4.67 -2.76 14.40
C GLY A 224 -4.26 -1.33 14.10
N LEU A 225 -5.01 -0.62 13.24
CA LEU A 225 -4.82 0.82 13.04
C LEU A 225 -5.14 1.63 14.30
N ILE A 226 -6.24 1.31 15.02
CA ILE A 226 -6.53 1.91 16.32
C ILE A 226 -5.37 1.68 17.30
N ASN A 227 -4.85 0.45 17.36
CA ASN A 227 -3.74 0.11 18.24
C ASN A 227 -2.46 0.88 17.89
N TYR A 228 -2.16 1.03 16.59
CA TYR A 228 -1.05 1.84 16.10
C TYR A 228 -1.19 3.33 16.48
N ILE A 229 -2.37 3.93 16.28
CA ILE A 229 -2.64 5.33 16.62
C ILE A 229 -2.50 5.61 18.13
N LYS A 230 -2.68 4.56 18.96
CA LYS A 230 -2.51 4.60 20.42
C LYS A 230 -1.09 4.26 20.87
N ASP A 231 -0.11 4.23 19.96
CA ASP A 231 1.27 3.86 20.24
C ASP A 231 1.40 2.43 20.83
N GLY A 232 0.45 1.57 20.53
CA GLY A 232 0.42 0.19 21.00
C GLY A 232 1.41 -0.71 20.25
N LYS A 233 1.90 -1.75 20.92
CA LYS A 233 2.73 -2.78 20.28
C LYS A 233 1.96 -3.48 19.17
N ARG A 234 2.62 -3.85 18.07
CA ARG A 234 1.96 -4.56 16.96
C ARG A 234 1.19 -5.79 17.45
N MET A 235 -0.02 -5.96 16.91
CA MET A 235 -0.88 -7.10 17.25
C MET A 235 -0.39 -8.43 16.66
N LEU A 236 0.48 -8.37 15.65
CA LEU A 236 1.10 -9.51 14.98
C LEU A 236 2.56 -9.16 14.64
N PRO A 237 3.47 -10.16 14.59
CA PRO A 237 4.86 -9.96 14.17
C PRO A 237 4.97 -9.23 12.83
N CYS A 238 6.04 -8.46 12.65
CA CYS A 238 6.39 -7.91 11.35
C CYS A 238 7.27 -8.93 10.61
N GLU A 239 6.87 -9.31 9.40
CA GLU A 239 7.67 -10.18 8.51
C GLU A 239 8.05 -9.46 7.21
N ALA A 240 8.17 -8.13 7.27
CA ALA A 240 8.80 -7.33 6.22
C ALA A 240 10.20 -7.88 5.89
N GLY A 241 10.57 -7.90 4.61
CA GLY A 241 11.80 -8.55 4.15
C GLY A 241 11.79 -10.09 4.19
N SER A 242 10.70 -10.73 4.64
CA SER A 242 10.55 -12.20 4.59
C SER A 242 9.30 -12.64 3.81
N ALA A 243 8.15 -12.02 4.10
CA ALA A 243 6.90 -12.27 3.38
C ALA A 243 6.67 -11.26 2.24
N ASN A 244 7.24 -10.06 2.35
CA ASN A 244 7.08 -8.98 1.39
C ASN A 244 8.34 -8.11 1.32
N PHE A 245 8.48 -7.33 0.26
CA PHE A 245 9.51 -6.30 0.12
C PHE A 245 9.04 -5.21 -0.86
N PHE A 246 9.83 -4.13 -0.91
CA PHE A 246 9.65 -2.98 -1.78
C PHE A 246 10.86 -2.84 -2.68
N ILE A 247 10.64 -2.48 -3.94
CA ILE A 247 11.69 -2.09 -4.89
C ILE A 247 11.54 -0.60 -5.14
N GLU A 248 12.61 0.15 -4.92
CA GLU A 248 12.71 1.57 -5.19
C GLU A 248 12.96 1.86 -6.68
N PRO A 249 12.74 3.11 -7.14
CA PRO A 249 12.95 3.47 -8.53
C PRO A 249 14.36 3.21 -9.03
N ASN A 250 15.37 3.26 -8.16
CA ASN A 250 16.78 2.99 -8.51
C ASN A 250 17.16 1.50 -8.40
N GLY A 251 16.21 0.60 -8.10
CA GLY A 251 16.46 -0.83 -7.94
C GLY A 251 16.78 -1.30 -6.52
N ASP A 252 16.88 -0.38 -5.54
CA ASP A 252 17.13 -0.77 -4.15
C ASP A 252 15.95 -1.57 -3.58
N VAL A 253 16.27 -2.65 -2.86
CA VAL A 253 15.29 -3.53 -2.23
C VAL A 253 15.20 -3.21 -0.74
N PHE A 254 14.06 -2.72 -0.28
CA PHE A 254 13.79 -2.48 1.13
C PHE A 254 12.76 -3.46 1.70
N PRO A 255 12.82 -3.80 3.00
CA PRO A 255 11.85 -4.70 3.61
C PRO A 255 10.45 -4.06 3.70
N CYS A 256 10.35 -2.74 3.86
CA CYS A 256 9.10 -1.98 3.87
C CYS A 256 9.32 -0.50 3.50
N ASN A 257 8.26 0.18 3.06
CA ASN A 257 8.28 1.64 2.82
C ASN A 257 8.10 2.50 4.10
N GLY A 258 8.07 1.86 5.26
CA GLY A 258 7.82 2.48 6.56
C GLY A 258 9.09 2.77 7.35
N LEU A 259 10.28 2.79 6.74
CA LEU A 259 11.54 3.02 7.46
C LEU A 259 11.75 4.51 7.74
N GLU A 260 12.41 4.83 8.85
CA GLU A 260 12.81 6.19 9.21
C GLU A 260 14.23 6.14 9.74
N GLU A 261 15.08 7.06 9.31
CA GLU A 261 16.50 7.10 9.66
C GLU A 261 16.72 7.20 11.17
N LYS A 262 15.81 7.87 11.90
CA LYS A 262 15.83 7.94 13.38
C LYS A 262 15.71 6.59 14.09
N TYR A 263 15.20 5.56 13.40
CA TYR A 263 15.16 4.19 13.91
C TYR A 263 16.22 3.33 13.24
N TRP A 264 16.12 3.20 11.92
CA TRP A 264 17.08 2.58 11.01
C TRP A 264 16.51 2.63 9.59
N LYS A 265 17.39 2.63 8.59
CA LYS A 265 17.03 2.54 7.18
C LYS A 265 18.19 1.87 6.44
N GLU A 266 18.00 0.60 6.10
CA GLU A 266 19.01 -0.18 5.39
C GLU A 266 18.37 -0.99 4.26
N SER A 267 19.04 -0.97 3.10
CA SER A 267 18.66 -1.76 1.94
C SER A 267 19.08 -3.21 2.13
N MET A 268 18.30 -4.14 1.57
CA MET A 268 18.61 -5.56 1.46
C MET A 268 19.60 -5.86 0.33
N GLY A 269 19.83 -4.89 -0.57
CA GLY A 269 20.63 -5.00 -1.79
C GLY A 269 19.95 -4.25 -2.94
N ASN A 270 20.60 -4.21 -4.11
CA ASN A 270 20.04 -3.62 -5.32
C ASN A 270 19.85 -4.71 -6.39
N ILE A 271 18.72 -4.70 -7.09
CA ILE A 271 18.41 -5.71 -8.12
C ILE A 271 19.37 -5.66 -9.32
N HIS A 272 19.99 -4.52 -9.59
CA HIS A 272 20.98 -4.35 -10.66
C HIS A 272 22.34 -4.97 -10.30
N ASP A 273 22.61 -5.20 -9.01
CA ASP A 273 23.87 -5.74 -8.49
C ASP A 273 23.83 -7.26 -8.30
N CYS A 274 22.83 -7.95 -8.85
CA CYS A 274 22.69 -9.40 -8.71
C CYS A 274 22.33 -10.10 -10.03
N GLU A 275 22.87 -11.30 -10.24
CA GLU A 275 22.52 -12.14 -11.40
C GLU A 275 21.14 -12.80 -11.24
N THR A 276 20.74 -13.09 -10.00
CA THR A 276 19.46 -13.73 -9.67
C THR A 276 18.85 -13.07 -8.44
N PHE A 277 17.52 -12.99 -8.39
CA PHE A 277 16.85 -12.52 -7.19
C PHE A 277 17.16 -13.38 -5.95
N GLU A 278 17.38 -14.68 -6.12
CA GLU A 278 17.68 -15.59 -5.01
C GLU A 278 19.01 -15.24 -4.31
N SER A 279 20.03 -14.79 -5.05
CA SER A 279 21.31 -14.40 -4.47
C SER A 279 21.19 -13.12 -3.63
N LEU A 280 20.43 -12.12 -4.10
CA LEU A 280 20.09 -10.93 -3.33
C LEU A 280 19.29 -11.31 -2.09
N TRP A 281 18.22 -12.10 -2.27
CA TRP A 281 17.28 -12.43 -1.20
C TRP A 281 17.92 -13.24 -0.07
N ASN A 282 18.87 -14.12 -0.37
CA ASN A 282 19.57 -14.94 0.63
C ASN A 282 20.92 -14.34 1.08
N SER A 283 21.24 -13.13 0.65
CA SER A 283 22.50 -12.46 0.98
C SER A 283 22.68 -12.22 2.49
N LYS A 284 23.93 -12.02 2.92
CA LYS A 284 24.24 -11.63 4.31
C LYS A 284 23.56 -10.30 4.69
N GLN A 285 23.52 -9.34 3.76
CA GLN A 285 22.86 -8.05 3.96
C GLN A 285 21.35 -8.22 4.15
N ALA A 286 20.68 -8.99 3.28
CA ALA A 286 19.25 -9.26 3.41
C ALA A 286 18.92 -9.97 4.75
N ASN A 287 19.77 -10.89 5.21
CA ASN A 287 19.59 -11.54 6.50
C ASN A 287 19.79 -10.58 7.68
N HIS A 288 20.79 -9.69 7.60
CA HIS A 288 20.99 -8.63 8.59
C HIS A 288 19.76 -7.70 8.69
N VAL A 289 19.24 -7.26 7.55
CA VAL A 289 18.02 -6.42 7.51
C VAL A 289 16.81 -7.16 8.11
N ARG A 290 16.67 -8.47 7.88
CA ARG A 290 15.62 -9.27 8.54
C ARG A 290 15.79 -9.31 10.06
N ASP A 291 17.01 -9.34 10.57
CA ASP A 291 17.28 -9.26 12.01
C ASP A 291 16.84 -7.89 12.57
N LEU A 292 17.13 -6.79 11.87
CA LEU A 292 16.64 -5.44 12.21
C LEU A 292 15.11 -5.34 12.18
N VAL A 293 14.44 -5.99 11.22
CA VAL A 293 12.97 -6.02 11.17
C VAL A 293 12.38 -6.69 12.42
N ARG A 294 12.99 -7.79 12.92
CA ARG A 294 12.48 -8.52 14.10
C ARG A 294 12.53 -7.68 15.37
N THR A 295 13.47 -6.75 15.47
CA THR A 295 13.65 -5.87 16.64
C THR A 295 13.22 -4.43 16.37
N CYS A 296 12.58 -4.15 15.23
CA CYS A 296 12.18 -2.80 14.83
C CYS A 296 11.24 -2.17 15.87
N PRO A 297 11.58 -0.98 16.43
CA PRO A 297 10.81 -0.37 17.51
C PRO A 297 9.56 0.39 17.05
N LYS A 298 9.39 0.59 15.73
CA LYS A 298 8.40 1.53 15.17
C LYS A 298 6.94 1.13 15.39
N ASN A 299 6.67 -0.16 15.60
CA ASN A 299 5.32 -0.70 15.82
C ASN A 299 4.26 -0.35 14.74
N CYS A 300 4.66 -0.06 13.50
CA CYS A 300 3.74 0.25 12.39
C CYS A 300 2.65 -0.80 12.17
N TRP A 301 1.55 -0.40 11.52
CA TRP A 301 0.49 -1.31 11.06
C TRP A 301 0.03 -1.01 9.63
N MET A 302 0.93 -1.14 8.67
CA MET A 302 0.65 -0.86 7.26
C MET A 302 0.08 -2.08 6.54
N VAL A 303 -0.86 -1.88 5.61
CA VAL A 303 -1.53 -2.97 4.88
C VAL A 303 -0.54 -3.94 4.22
N GLY A 304 0.53 -3.45 3.60
CA GLY A 304 1.56 -4.27 2.96
C GLY A 304 2.33 -5.17 3.92
N THR A 305 2.44 -4.80 5.20
CA THR A 305 3.14 -5.60 6.22
C THR A 305 2.18 -6.37 7.14
N ALA A 306 0.93 -5.93 7.27
CA ALA A 306 -0.08 -6.51 8.15
C ALA A 306 -0.92 -7.57 7.43
N ALA A 307 -1.30 -7.35 6.16
CA ALA A 307 -2.15 -8.29 5.43
C ALA A 307 -1.49 -9.67 5.20
N PRO A 308 -0.20 -9.77 4.81
CA PRO A 308 0.46 -11.07 4.66
C PRO A 308 0.51 -11.85 5.98
N VAL A 309 0.87 -11.18 7.08
CA VAL A 309 0.97 -11.82 8.40
C VAL A 309 -0.40 -12.16 8.99
N MET A 310 -1.46 -11.39 8.70
CA MET A 310 -2.82 -11.76 9.07
C MET A 310 -3.26 -13.08 8.41
N LYS A 311 -2.88 -13.32 7.15
CA LYS A 311 -3.15 -14.58 6.46
C LYS A 311 -2.32 -15.73 7.03
N LYS A 312 -1.04 -15.48 7.35
CA LYS A 312 -0.15 -16.49 7.95
C LYS A 312 -0.58 -16.88 9.36
N TYR A 313 -0.94 -15.91 10.19
CA TYR A 313 -1.37 -16.07 11.59
C TYR A 313 -2.89 -16.03 11.72
N ILE A 314 -3.62 -16.63 10.78
CA ILE A 314 -5.08 -16.50 10.61
C ILE A 314 -5.90 -16.88 11.86
N LYS A 315 -5.35 -17.76 12.72
CA LYS A 315 -5.97 -18.13 14.01
C LYS A 315 -6.25 -16.92 14.90
N HIS A 316 -5.40 -15.89 14.87
CA HIS A 316 -5.57 -14.69 15.70
C HIS A 316 -6.75 -13.83 15.23
N PRO A 317 -6.80 -13.40 13.94
CA PRO A 317 -8.00 -12.74 13.42
C PRO A 317 -9.27 -13.59 13.55
N ILE A 318 -9.24 -14.91 13.27
CA ILE A 318 -10.42 -15.78 13.41
C ILE A 318 -10.95 -15.77 14.84
N LYS A 319 -10.08 -15.96 15.84
CA LYS A 319 -10.49 -15.94 17.26
C LYS A 319 -11.12 -14.61 17.65
N TRP A 320 -10.56 -13.50 17.16
CA TRP A 320 -11.13 -12.17 17.41
C TRP A 320 -12.48 -12.00 16.71
N VAL A 321 -12.60 -12.38 15.43
CA VAL A 321 -13.86 -12.29 14.69
C VAL A 321 -14.94 -13.13 15.36
N ALA A 322 -14.65 -14.38 15.72
CA ALA A 322 -15.59 -15.27 16.39
C ALA A 322 -16.09 -14.68 17.72
N LYS A 323 -15.22 -14.03 18.49
CA LYS A 323 -15.60 -13.39 19.77
C LYS A 323 -16.51 -12.16 19.60
N ASN A 324 -16.38 -11.43 18.49
CA ASN A 324 -17.02 -10.11 18.32
C ASN A 324 -18.15 -10.11 17.27
N LYS A 325 -18.36 -11.21 16.54
CA LYS A 325 -19.44 -11.36 15.54
C LYS A 325 -20.70 -12.01 16.14
N ILE A 326 -20.53 -12.80 17.20
CA ILE A 326 -21.60 -13.53 17.91
C ILE A 326 -22.39 -12.56 18.77
#